data_AF-A0A9D6ZVC3-F1
#
_entry.id   AF-A0A9D6ZVC3-F1
#
_cell.length_a   1.000
_cell.length_b   1.000
_cell.length_c   1.000
_cell.angle_alpha   90.00
_cell.angle_beta   90.00
_cell.angle_gamma   90.00
#
_symmetry.space_group_name_H-M   'P 1'
#
loop_
_entity.id
_entity.type
_entity.pdbx_description
1 polymer ?
#
loop_
_entity_poly.entity_id
_entity_poly.type
_entity_poly.pdbx_seq_one_letter_code
_entity_poly.pdbx_strand_id
1 'polypeptide(L)'
;MATVKFTKENMPKTREEFQRALKDAMARSNPIDDLLEMAVELHDYERQYGMTSADFYPRYRRGEFDDDTMHAMMKWAGAYDHFLVVKKRVENALAREAVWHRELDQVAV
;
A
#
# COMPACT_ATOMS: atom_id res chain seq x y z
N MET A 1 -2.55 -6.52 3.98
CA MET A 1 -1.12 -6.73 3.60
C MET A 1 -0.74 -8.20 3.74
N ALA A 2 -0.14 -8.80 2.71
CA ALA A 2 0.38 -10.17 2.83
C ALA A 2 1.44 -10.26 3.94
N THR A 3 1.12 -11.03 4.98
CA THR A 3 1.99 -11.21 6.15
C THR A 3 2.44 -12.67 6.23
N VAL A 4 3.76 -12.89 6.30
CA VAL A 4 4.32 -14.22 6.58
C VAL A 4 4.85 -14.23 8.01
N LYS A 5 4.29 -15.08 8.87
CA LYS A 5 4.78 -15.29 10.22
C LYS A 5 5.70 -16.52 10.25
N PHE A 6 6.98 -16.27 10.52
CA PHE A 6 7.94 -17.33 10.78
C PHE A 6 7.97 -17.66 12.28
N THR A 7 7.95 -18.95 12.57
CA THR A 7 7.99 -19.59 13.88
C THR A 7 9.11 -20.63 13.85
N LYS A 8 9.48 -21.20 14.99
CA LYS A 8 10.52 -22.25 15.05
C LYS A 8 10.19 -23.47 14.16
N GLU A 9 8.93 -23.70 13.85
CA GLU A 9 8.44 -24.87 13.11
C GLU A 9 8.41 -24.68 11.59
N ASN A 10 8.22 -23.45 11.11
CA ASN A 10 8.11 -23.13 9.68
C ASN A 10 9.23 -22.19 9.18
N MET A 11 10.32 -22.08 9.94
CA MET A 11 11.47 -21.26 9.59
C MET A 11 12.16 -21.80 8.34
N PRO A 12 12.25 -21.02 7.25
CA PRO A 12 12.93 -21.46 6.04
C PRO A 12 14.41 -21.69 6.35
N LYS A 13 14.92 -22.85 5.95
CA LYS A 13 16.31 -23.26 6.21
C LYS A 13 17.23 -22.87 5.07
N THR A 14 16.67 -22.50 3.91
CA THR A 14 17.40 -22.05 2.73
C THR A 14 16.84 -20.76 2.16
N ARG A 15 17.65 -20.10 1.32
CA ARG A 15 17.25 -18.89 0.59
C ARG A 15 16.05 -19.16 -0.33
N GLU A 16 16.05 -20.30 -1.00
CA GLU A 16 15.01 -20.70 -1.95
C GLU A 16 13.66 -20.91 -1.26
N GLU A 17 13.66 -21.54 -0.08
CA GLU A 17 12.45 -21.74 0.72
C GLU A 17 11.85 -20.39 1.17
N PHE A 18 12.70 -19.45 1.60
CA PHE A 18 12.27 -18.11 1.96
C PHE A 18 11.66 -17.36 0.77
N GLN A 19 12.33 -17.38 -0.38
CA GLN A 19 11.84 -16.74 -1.60
C GLN A 19 10.49 -17.31 -2.04
N ARG A 20 10.32 -18.64 -1.94
CA ARG A 20 9.06 -19.30 -2.29
C ARG A 20 7.94 -18.91 -1.32
N ALA A 21 8.20 -18.92 -0.02
CA ALA A 21 7.23 -18.49 0.99
C ALA A 21 6.78 -17.04 0.76
N LEU A 22 7.72 -16.15 0.43
CA LEU A 22 7.40 -14.75 0.12
C LEU A 22 6.57 -14.65 -1.16
N LYS A 23 6.94 -15.35 -2.23
CA LYS A 23 6.20 -15.35 -3.50
C LYS A 23 4.77 -15.85 -3.32
N ASP A 24 4.58 -16.92 -2.56
CA ASP A 24 3.26 -17.51 -2.31
C ASP A 24 2.38 -16.61 -1.44
N ALA A 25 2.99 -15.83 -0.53
CA ALA A 25 2.27 -14.84 0.27
C ALA A 25 1.86 -13.64 -0.57
N MET A 26 2.76 -13.14 -1.42
CA MET A 26 2.46 -12.06 -2.36
C MET A 26 1.40 -12.47 -3.38
N ALA A 27 1.41 -13.73 -3.86
CA ALA A 27 0.40 -14.24 -4.79
C ALA A 27 -0.99 -14.38 -4.16
N ARG A 28 -1.05 -14.53 -2.83
CA ARG A 28 -2.31 -14.54 -2.07
C ARG A 28 -2.76 -13.14 -1.63
N SER A 29 -1.94 -12.12 -1.83
CA SER A 29 -2.29 -10.75 -1.48
C SER A 29 -3.31 -10.21 -2.48
N ASN A 30 -4.31 -9.50 -1.95
CA ASN A 30 -5.26 -8.75 -2.76
C ASN A 30 -4.91 -7.26 -2.63
N PRO A 31 -4.47 -6.59 -3.71
CA PRO A 31 -4.07 -5.19 -3.65
C PRO A 31 -5.21 -4.24 -3.26
N ILE A 32 -6.47 -4.67 -3.39
CA ILE A 32 -7.63 -3.89 -2.92
C ILE A 32 -7.75 -3.98 -1.40
N ASP A 33 -7.63 -5.18 -0.82
CA ASP A 33 -7.66 -5.36 0.64
C ASP A 33 -6.49 -4.63 1.30
N ASP A 34 -5.31 -4.68 0.68
CA ASP A 34 -4.13 -3.93 1.12
C ASP A 34 -4.39 -2.41 1.11
N LEU A 35 -5.07 -1.90 0.07
CA LEU A 35 -5.41 -0.48 -0.04
C LEU A 35 -6.44 -0.04 1.02
N LEU A 36 -7.43 -0.89 1.32
CA LEU A 36 -8.44 -0.62 2.35
C LEU A 36 -7.83 -0.60 3.75
N GLU A 37 -6.92 -1.53 4.05
CA GLU A 37 -6.21 -1.56 5.34
C GLU A 37 -5.37 -0.29 5.53
N MET A 38 -4.64 0.14 4.51
CA MET A 38 -3.88 1.40 4.55
C MET A 38 -4.79 2.63 4.69
N ALA A 39 -5.97 2.64 4.07
CA ALA A 39 -6.92 3.74 4.24
C ALA A 39 -7.42 3.86 5.68
N VAL A 40 -7.61 2.74 6.39
CA VAL A 40 -7.96 2.74 7.82
C VAL A 40 -6.82 3.29 8.66
N GLU A 41 -5.58 2.82 8.42
CA GLU A 41 -4.40 3.33 9.13
C GLU A 41 -4.23 4.85 8.95
N LEU A 42 -4.40 5.35 7.72
CA LEU A 42 -4.36 6.78 7.43
C LEU A 42 -5.47 7.54 8.13
N HIS A 43 -6.69 6.99 8.15
CA HIS A 43 -7.81 7.61 8.85
C HIS A 43 -7.55 7.78 10.35
N ASP A 44 -6.88 6.82 10.98
CA ASP A 44 -6.50 6.92 12.40
C ASP A 44 -5.51 8.07 12.63
N TYR A 45 -4.50 8.23 11.76
CA TYR A 45 -3.61 9.38 11.81
C TYR A 45 -4.34 10.70 11.59
N GLU A 46 -5.22 10.76 10.59
CA GLU A 46 -6.00 11.96 10.28
C GLU A 46 -6.87 12.40 11.44
N ARG A 47 -7.49 11.44 12.14
CA ARG A 47 -8.27 11.70 13.36
C ARG A 47 -7.39 12.13 14.52
N GLN A 48 -6.23 11.49 14.70
CA GLN A 48 -5.31 11.82 15.78
C GLN A 48 -4.77 13.24 15.67
N TYR A 49 -4.46 13.69 14.45
CA TYR A 49 -3.82 14.99 14.21
C TYR A 49 -4.75 16.06 13.64
N GLY A 50 -6.02 15.72 13.38
CA GLY A 50 -7.04 16.66 12.90
C GLY A 50 -6.75 17.24 11.52
N MET A 51 -6.05 16.49 10.66
CA MET A 51 -5.59 16.95 9.35
C MET A 51 -5.65 15.80 8.36
N THR A 52 -6.09 16.06 7.13
CA THR A 52 -6.10 15.02 6.09
C THR A 52 -4.68 14.63 5.69
N SER A 53 -4.47 13.38 5.27
CA SER A 53 -3.16 12.92 4.79
C SER A 53 -2.72 13.70 3.54
N ALA A 54 -3.68 14.15 2.74
CA ALA A 54 -3.45 14.98 1.56
C ALA A 54 -2.94 16.40 1.90
N ASP A 55 -3.40 16.99 3.00
CA ASP A 55 -2.91 18.28 3.49
C ASP A 55 -1.60 18.16 4.27
N PHE A 56 -1.47 17.07 5.04
CA PHE A 56 -0.29 16.76 5.84
C PHE A 56 0.96 16.54 4.97
N TYR A 57 0.86 15.70 3.95
CA TYR A 57 2.04 15.21 3.21
C TYR A 57 2.86 16.31 2.52
N PRO A 58 2.26 17.33 1.88
CA PRO A 58 3.01 18.47 1.35
C PRO A 58 3.74 19.27 2.43
N ARG A 59 3.14 19.43 3.62
CA ARG A 59 3.76 20.14 4.76
C ARG A 59 4.95 19.36 5.30
N TYR A 60 4.81 18.03 5.40
CA TYR A 60 5.88 17.12 5.81
C TYR A 60 7.06 17.20 4.86
N ARG A 61 6.78 17.16 3.55
CA ARG A 61 7.79 17.29 2.49
C ARG A 61 8.54 18.63 2.52
N ARG A 62 7.95 19.68 3.10
CA ARG A 62 8.57 21.00 3.27
C ARG A 62 9.30 21.16 4.61
N GLY A 63 9.26 20.15 5.49
CA GLY A 63 9.91 20.21 6.80
C GLY A 63 9.23 21.17 7.77
N GLU A 64 7.90 21.36 7.66
CA GLU A 64 7.15 22.32 8.48
C GLU A 64 6.78 21.79 9.89
N PHE A 65 7.39 20.70 10.35
CA PHE A 65 7.12 20.07 11.64
C PHE A 65 8.33 20.19 12.56
N ASP A 66 8.07 20.30 13.85
CA ASP A 66 9.11 20.35 14.87
C ASP A 66 9.81 18.99 15.05
N ASP A 67 11.04 19.02 15.56
CA ASP A 67 11.87 17.81 15.74
C ASP A 67 11.20 16.78 16.68
N ASP A 68 10.41 17.23 17.66
CA ASP A 68 9.74 16.37 18.63
C ASP A 68 8.57 15.58 18.00
N THR A 69 7.90 16.11 16.97
CA THR A 69 6.83 15.40 16.25
C THR A 69 7.31 14.66 15.01
N MET A 70 8.52 14.97 14.50
CA MET A 70 9.08 14.39 13.28
C MET A 70 9.07 12.85 13.25
N HIS A 71 9.30 12.18 14.39
CA HIS A 71 9.26 10.72 14.45
C HIS A 71 7.87 10.15 14.14
N ALA A 72 6.81 10.77 14.65
CA ALA A 72 5.44 10.34 14.38
C ALA A 72 5.02 10.69 12.95
N MET A 73 5.42 11.88 12.47
CA MET A 73 5.15 12.32 11.11
C MET A 73 5.81 11.41 10.06
N MET A 74 7.01 10.89 10.34
CA MET A 74 7.70 9.97 9.43
C MET A 74 6.90 8.68 9.17
N LYS A 75 6.26 8.12 10.20
CA LYS A 75 5.42 6.91 10.06
C LYS A 75 4.19 7.21 9.20
N TRP A 76 3.49 8.30 9.51
CA TRP A 76 2.32 8.73 8.73
C TRP A 76 2.68 9.02 7.26
N ALA A 77 3.79 9.72 7.03
CA ALA A 77 4.28 9.99 5.68
C ALA A 77 4.61 8.71 4.90
N GLY A 78 5.23 7.73 5.58
CA GLY A 78 5.50 6.42 4.99
C GLY A 78 4.22 5.65 4.63
N ALA A 79 3.23 5.64 5.52
CA ALA A 79 1.93 5.03 5.25
C ALA A 79 1.22 5.69 4.06
N TYR A 80 1.25 7.02 3.97
CA TYR A 80 0.58 7.75 2.89
C TYR A 80 1.29 7.56 1.54
N ASP A 81 2.63 7.59 1.54
CA ASP A 81 3.42 7.31 0.34
C ASP A 81 3.14 5.91 -0.20
N HIS A 82 3.11 4.90 0.68
CA HIS A 82 2.79 3.53 0.30
C HIS A 82 1.35 3.41 -0.24
N PHE A 83 0.38 4.04 0.41
CA PHE A 83 -1.00 4.10 -0.06
C PHE A 83 -1.09 4.67 -1.48
N LEU A 84 -0.39 5.76 -1.78
CA LEU A 84 -0.39 6.37 -3.12
C LEU A 84 0.17 5.42 -4.19
N VAL A 85 1.25 4.68 -3.87
CA VAL A 85 1.85 3.70 -4.78
C VAL A 85 0.85 2.56 -5.08
N VAL A 86 0.23 1.99 -4.05
CA VAL A 86 -0.74 0.89 -4.21
C VAL A 86 -1.99 1.37 -4.95
N LYS A 87 -2.52 2.54 -4.57
CA LYS A 87 -3.66 3.19 -5.25
C LYS A 87 -3.38 3.33 -6.75
N LYS A 88 -2.21 3.84 -7.12
CA LYS A 88 -1.85 4.02 -8.52
C LYS A 88 -1.75 2.70 -9.28
N ARG A 89 -1.23 1.65 -8.64
CA ARG A 89 -1.18 0.30 -9.22
C ARG A 89 -2.58 -0.27 -9.48
N VAL A 90 -3.51 -0.11 -8.53
CA VAL A 90 -4.91 -0.54 -8.67
C VAL A 90 -5.61 0.25 -9.79
N GLU A 91 -5.47 1.58 -9.80
CA GLU A 91 -6.02 2.44 -10.85
C GLU A 91 -5.53 2.03 -12.24
N ASN A 92 -4.22 1.77 -12.38
CA ASN A 92 -3.64 1.34 -13.65
C ASN A 92 -4.15 -0.04 -14.09
N ALA A 93 -4.37 -0.96 -13.16
CA ALA A 93 -4.94 -2.28 -13.47
C ALA A 93 -6.38 -2.14 -13.97
N LEU A 94 -7.21 -1.37 -13.26
CA LEU A 94 -8.60 -1.10 -13.67
C LEU A 94 -8.69 -0.37 -15.01
N ALA A 95 -7.82 0.61 -15.24
CA ALA A 95 -7.77 1.34 -16.51
C ALA A 95 -7.41 0.41 -17.68
N ARG A 96 -6.47 -0.52 -17.48
CA ARG A 96 -6.14 -1.54 -18.49
C ARG A 96 -7.36 -2.39 -18.81
N GLU A 97 -8.00 -3.00 -17.81
CA GLU A 97 -9.20 -3.83 -18.03
C GLU A 97 -10.32 -3.05 -18.75
N ALA A 98 -10.56 -1.80 -18.36
CA ALA A 98 -11.57 -0.96 -19.00
C ALA A 98 -11.28 -0.66 -20.48
N VAL A 99 -9.99 -0.53 -20.86
CA VAL A 99 -9.58 -0.35 -22.26
C VAL A 99 -9.72 -1.66 -23.04
N TRP A 100 -9.30 -2.79 -22.47
CA TRP A 100 -9.44 -4.11 -23.12
C TRP A 100 -10.90 -4.45 -23.45
N HIS A 101 -11.84 -4.15 -22.57
CA HIS A 101 -13.26 -4.38 -22.84
C HIS A 101 -13.80 -3.50 -23.98
N ARG A 102 -13.35 -2.23 -24.07
CA ARG A 102 -13.76 -1.32 -25.15
C ARG A 102 -13.29 -1.79 -26.52
N GLU A 103 -12.10 -2.39 -26.61
CA GLU A 103 -11.56 -2.90 -27.88
C GLU A 103 -12.27 -4.18 -28.34
N LEU A 104 -12.62 -5.09 -27.43
CA LEU A 104 -13.38 -6.30 -27.76
C LEU A 104 -14.79 -5.97 -28.27
N ASP A 105 -15.45 -4.95 -27.69
CA ASP A 105 -16.76 -4.49 -28.14
C ASP A 105 -16.71 -3.84 -29.55
N GLN A 106 -15.55 -3.31 -29.96
CA GLN A 106 -15.37 -2.68 -31.28
C GLN A 106 -15.01 -3.66 -32.39
N VAL A 107 -14.43 -4.82 -32.06
CA VAL A 107 -14.05 -5.86 -33.03
C VAL A 107 -15.18 -6.87 -33.27
N ALA A 108 -16.21 -6.88 -32.42
CA ALA A 108 -17.37 -7.75 -32.53
C ALA A 108 -18.49 -7.24 -33.47
N VAL A 109 -18.18 -6.33 -34.40
CA VAL A 109 -19.13 -5.76 -35.39
C VAL A 109 -18.83 -6.24 -36.80
#